data_AF-A0A3E2B2P1-F1
#
_entry.id   AF-A0A3E2B2P1-F1
#
_cell.length_a   1.000
_cell.length_b   1.000
_cell.length_c   1.000
_cell.angle_alpha   90.00
_cell.angle_beta   90.00
_cell.angle_gamma   90.00
#
_symmetry.space_group_name_H-M   'P 1'
#
loop_
_entity.id
_entity.type
_entity.pdbx_description
1 polymer ?
#
loop_
_entity_poly.entity_id
_entity_poly.type
_entity_poly.pdbx_seq_one_letter_code
_entity_poly.pdbx_strand_id
1 'polypeptide(L)'
;MTERVILESEVFMTDTKKNTLTILAVVLTIAVIFSACTSIFTAKAVYDLRAEAKAQTETQEDGVVILDQYEIVSTLPISEAYRSGNTNGLSAKDKETLELASAVLKEIITEDMTPYEKEKAVYDWMAKELSYDTGALQVVPQTSADCDNPYGTLKYHNAVCVGYATTFRLFMQMLDIPCMVVHNTERYHSWNLVQIEGNWYHVDIYSDQGVGSYANFNMNDELAAVSHDWDRDFFPAATSLEYNYAYQNRVSVKDIYQIPAMIRQAMEEKQGGLFLDFPSLDENGAQIVEAMISGVETALAESPEGPALWMHWSWMPISGSGYVLGLSIEGYDAEEAPEATISEEDQQKVEQAVNDAFGANLDWESIQAGMDDGGGSGESSEFLTDSAEELLP
;
A
#
# COMPACT_ATOMS: atom_id res chain seq x y z
N MET A 1 15.71 55.58 -32.98
CA MET A 1 14.46 55.16 -32.29
C MET A 1 14.45 53.66 -32.00
N THR A 2 15.62 53.02 -31.92
CA THR A 2 15.74 51.54 -31.92
C THR A 2 16.43 50.99 -30.66
N GLU A 3 17.22 51.80 -29.93
CA GLU A 3 17.83 51.39 -28.66
C GLU A 3 16.90 51.48 -27.44
N ARG A 4 15.88 52.35 -27.47
CA ARG A 4 14.94 52.49 -26.33
C ARG A 4 13.94 51.34 -26.20
N VAL A 5 13.62 50.65 -27.31
CA VAL A 5 12.60 49.58 -27.35
C VAL A 5 13.19 48.25 -26.84
N ILE A 6 14.49 48.02 -26.98
CA ILE A 6 15.15 46.78 -26.55
C ILE A 6 15.31 46.76 -25.03
N LEU A 7 15.70 47.89 -24.42
CA LEU A 7 15.86 48.00 -22.95
C LEU A 7 14.55 47.87 -22.18
N GLU A 8 13.43 48.40 -22.70
CA GLU A 8 12.12 48.21 -22.07
C GLU A 8 11.62 46.76 -22.18
N SER A 9 11.96 46.05 -23.26
CA SER A 9 11.58 44.63 -23.42
C SER A 9 12.38 43.69 -22.52
N GLU A 10 13.69 43.93 -22.32
CA GLU A 10 14.53 43.09 -21.43
C GLU A 10 14.23 43.33 -19.94
N VAL A 11 13.90 44.56 -19.55
CA VAL A 11 13.53 44.90 -18.16
C VAL A 11 12.14 44.33 -17.82
N PHE A 12 11.17 44.40 -18.74
CA PHE A 12 9.84 43.84 -18.52
C PHE A 12 9.86 42.30 -18.44
N MET A 13 10.70 41.65 -19.26
CA MET A 13 10.83 40.19 -19.30
C MET A 13 11.60 39.62 -18.10
N THR A 14 12.48 40.41 -17.46
CA THR A 14 13.19 40.02 -16.23
C THR A 14 12.37 40.22 -14.96
N ASP A 15 11.56 41.29 -14.87
CA ASP A 15 10.64 41.48 -13.73
C ASP A 15 9.45 40.52 -13.77
N THR A 16 8.92 40.20 -14.96
CA THR A 16 7.86 39.21 -15.10
C THR A 16 8.37 37.82 -14.68
N LYS A 17 9.55 37.39 -15.14
CA LYS A 17 10.14 36.11 -14.74
C LYS A 17 10.47 36.03 -13.24
N LYS A 18 10.94 37.12 -12.61
CA LYS A 18 11.18 37.16 -11.16
C LYS A 18 9.88 37.10 -10.36
N ASN A 19 8.83 37.79 -10.81
CA ASN A 19 7.53 37.75 -10.16
C ASN A 19 6.86 36.39 -10.33
N THR A 20 6.96 35.76 -11.51
CA THR A 20 6.46 34.39 -11.73
C THR A 20 7.23 33.36 -10.89
N LEU A 21 8.57 33.45 -10.78
CA LEU A 21 9.35 32.55 -9.90
C LEU A 21 9.00 32.74 -8.42
N THR A 22 8.75 33.98 -8.00
CA THR A 22 8.42 34.29 -6.60
C THR A 22 7.00 33.81 -6.25
N ILE A 23 6.04 33.97 -7.16
CA ILE A 23 4.68 33.44 -7.00
C ILE A 23 4.69 31.91 -7.00
N LEU A 24 5.42 31.27 -7.93
CA LEU A 24 5.53 29.81 -7.98
C LEU A 24 6.19 29.25 -6.72
N ALA A 25 7.25 29.90 -6.20
CA ALA A 25 7.92 29.50 -4.97
C ALA A 25 6.99 29.64 -3.74
N VAL A 26 6.17 30.69 -3.68
CA VAL A 26 5.19 30.91 -2.60
C VAL A 26 4.03 29.91 -2.68
N VAL A 27 3.54 29.58 -3.88
CA VAL A 27 2.51 28.56 -4.09
C VAL A 27 3.04 27.17 -3.72
N LEU A 28 4.26 26.82 -4.14
CA LEU A 28 4.94 25.57 -3.73
C LEU A 28 5.16 25.49 -2.22
N THR A 29 5.59 26.57 -1.57
CA THR A 29 5.74 26.56 -0.10
C THR A 29 4.40 26.45 0.61
N ILE A 30 3.35 27.11 0.13
CA ILE A 30 2.02 27.00 0.72
C ILE A 30 1.41 25.61 0.51
N ALA A 31 1.57 25.00 -0.68
CA ALA A 31 1.11 23.65 -0.98
C ALA A 31 1.85 22.57 -0.17
N VAL A 32 3.17 22.69 -0.02
CA VAL A 32 3.99 21.79 0.83
C VAL A 32 3.63 21.95 2.30
N ILE A 33 3.38 23.18 2.77
CA ILE A 33 2.92 23.42 4.16
C ILE A 33 1.50 22.88 4.36
N PHE A 34 0.59 23.01 3.39
CA PHE A 34 -0.76 22.47 3.49
C PHE A 34 -0.78 20.94 3.49
N SER A 35 0.01 20.28 2.64
CA SER A 35 0.16 18.81 2.59
C SER A 35 0.82 18.23 3.85
N ALA A 36 1.87 18.87 4.36
CA ALA A 36 2.52 18.47 5.61
C ALA A 36 1.65 18.76 6.86
N CYS A 37 0.82 19.79 6.82
CA CYS A 37 -0.11 20.09 7.92
C CYS A 37 -1.35 19.18 7.87
N THR A 38 -1.93 18.88 6.71
CA THR A 38 -3.08 17.97 6.61
C THR A 38 -2.72 16.59 7.12
N SER A 39 -1.54 16.05 6.80
CA SER A 39 -1.06 14.74 7.27
C SER A 39 -0.84 14.66 8.79
N ILE A 40 -0.31 15.71 9.43
CA ILE A 40 -0.11 15.74 10.89
C ILE A 40 -1.43 15.97 11.65
N PHE A 41 -2.34 16.78 11.10
CA PHE A 41 -3.65 17.05 11.73
C PHE A 41 -4.65 15.90 11.53
N THR A 42 -4.63 15.18 10.40
CA THR A 42 -5.42 13.95 10.24
C THR A 42 -4.94 12.85 11.18
N ALA A 43 -3.63 12.66 11.35
CA ALA A 43 -3.09 11.68 12.30
C ALA A 43 -3.58 11.95 13.74
N LYS A 44 -3.59 13.22 14.18
CA LYS A 44 -4.08 13.59 15.52
C LYS A 44 -5.61 13.50 15.65
N ALA A 45 -6.37 13.90 14.63
CA ALA A 45 -7.82 13.81 14.66
C ALA A 45 -8.32 12.34 14.61
N VAL A 46 -7.63 11.47 13.85
CA VAL A 46 -7.86 10.01 13.85
C VAL A 46 -7.52 9.41 15.22
N TYR A 47 -6.45 9.86 15.86
CA TYR A 47 -6.08 9.42 17.21
C TYR A 47 -7.14 9.81 18.26
N ASP A 48 -7.64 11.05 18.21
CA ASP A 48 -8.63 11.56 19.17
C ASP A 48 -10.03 10.94 18.95
N LEU A 49 -10.41 10.54 17.71
CA LEU A 49 -11.66 9.82 17.42
C LEU A 49 -11.63 8.34 17.86
N ARG A 50 -10.48 7.67 17.76
CA ARG A 50 -10.30 6.26 18.20
C ARG A 50 -10.43 6.09 19.72
N ALA A 51 -10.25 7.16 20.49
CA ALA A 51 -10.38 7.12 21.95
C ALA A 51 -11.84 7.05 22.47
N GLU A 52 -12.84 7.33 21.62
CA GLU A 52 -14.27 7.34 22.02
C GLU A 52 -15.04 6.04 21.66
N ALA A 53 -14.46 5.14 20.89
CA ALA A 53 -15.01 3.80 20.68
C ALA A 53 -14.56 2.86 21.82
N LYS A 54 -15.36 2.73 22.89
CA LYS A 54 -15.20 1.61 23.81
C LYS A 54 -15.55 0.31 23.07
N ALA A 55 -14.52 -0.29 22.48
CA ALA A 55 -14.52 -1.52 21.73
C ALA A 55 -15.15 -2.69 22.51
N GLN A 56 -15.82 -3.59 21.79
CA GLN A 56 -16.02 -4.94 22.27
C GLN A 56 -14.63 -5.55 22.54
N THR A 57 -14.39 -6.02 23.76
CA THR A 57 -13.13 -6.68 24.10
C THR A 57 -13.11 -8.06 23.45
N GLU A 58 -12.06 -8.35 22.68
CA GLU A 58 -11.88 -9.67 22.09
C GLU A 58 -11.52 -10.70 23.16
N THR A 59 -12.11 -11.89 23.05
CA THR A 59 -11.92 -12.98 24.01
C THR A 59 -11.40 -14.26 23.37
N GLN A 60 -11.37 -14.31 22.04
CA GLN A 60 -10.97 -15.47 21.25
C GLN A 60 -10.49 -15.02 19.87
N GLU A 61 -9.65 -15.86 19.25
CA GLU A 61 -9.14 -15.63 17.90
C GLU A 61 -9.99 -16.36 16.85
N ASP A 62 -10.22 -17.66 17.03
CA ASP A 62 -11.05 -18.47 16.13
C ASP A 62 -12.54 -18.23 16.38
N GLY A 63 -13.37 -18.37 15.34
CA GLY A 63 -14.83 -18.24 15.43
C GLY A 63 -15.34 -16.79 15.45
N VAL A 64 -14.45 -15.80 15.29
CA VAL A 64 -14.84 -14.41 15.07
C VAL A 64 -15.42 -14.28 13.66
N VAL A 65 -16.56 -13.60 13.54
CA VAL A 65 -17.23 -13.35 12.27
C VAL A 65 -16.83 -11.98 11.73
N ILE A 66 -16.26 -11.97 10.53
CA ILE A 66 -15.79 -10.81 9.75
C ILE A 66 -16.85 -10.46 8.71
N LEU A 67 -17.17 -9.17 8.58
CA LEU A 67 -18.19 -8.62 7.67
C LEU A 67 -19.57 -9.29 7.77
N ASP A 68 -19.91 -9.85 8.94
CA ASP A 68 -21.12 -10.67 9.16
C ASP A 68 -21.27 -11.87 8.20
N GLN A 69 -20.18 -12.29 7.55
CA GLN A 69 -20.20 -13.27 6.45
C GLN A 69 -19.16 -14.38 6.62
N TYR A 70 -17.95 -14.02 7.01
CA TYR A 70 -16.80 -14.92 7.00
C TYR A 70 -16.37 -15.25 8.42
N GLU A 71 -15.99 -16.48 8.68
CA GLU A 71 -15.55 -16.91 10.02
C GLU A 71 -14.03 -17.15 10.02
N ILE A 72 -13.32 -16.67 11.04
CA ILE A 72 -11.92 -17.05 11.25
C ILE A 72 -11.87 -18.53 11.66
N VAL A 73 -11.61 -19.40 10.68
CA VAL A 73 -11.59 -20.86 10.89
C VAL A 73 -10.25 -21.34 11.44
N SER A 74 -10.31 -22.26 12.41
CA SER A 74 -9.09 -22.83 13.00
C SER A 74 -8.25 -23.61 11.99
N THR A 75 -6.96 -23.32 11.94
CA THR A 75 -5.99 -24.02 11.07
C THR A 75 -5.21 -25.12 11.78
N LEU A 76 -5.43 -25.28 13.08
CA LEU A 76 -4.72 -26.25 13.93
C LEU A 76 -4.89 -27.70 13.47
N PRO A 77 -6.09 -28.21 13.12
CA PRO A 77 -6.23 -29.61 12.71
C PRO A 77 -5.31 -29.98 11.53
N ILE A 78 -5.21 -29.08 10.55
CA ILE A 78 -4.40 -29.27 9.33
C ILE A 78 -2.91 -29.17 9.67
N SER A 79 -2.51 -28.14 10.41
CA SER A 79 -1.10 -27.92 10.75
C SER A 79 -0.55 -29.00 11.70
N GLU A 80 -1.35 -29.50 12.65
CA GLU A 80 -0.99 -30.62 13.51
C GLU A 80 -0.87 -31.93 12.73
N ALA A 81 -1.76 -32.17 11.76
CA ALA A 81 -1.67 -33.34 10.89
C ALA A 81 -0.39 -33.31 10.04
N TYR A 82 0.01 -32.13 9.55
CA TYR A 82 1.30 -31.94 8.86
C TYR A 82 2.48 -32.30 9.77
N ARG A 83 2.57 -31.70 10.97
CA ARG A 83 3.72 -31.89 11.88
C ARG A 83 3.79 -33.32 12.43
N SER A 84 2.65 -33.97 12.67
CA SER A 84 2.58 -35.34 13.23
C SER A 84 2.58 -36.46 12.18
N GLY A 85 2.27 -36.14 10.91
CA GLY A 85 1.98 -37.12 9.86
C GLY A 85 0.66 -37.88 10.06
N ASN A 86 -0.19 -37.47 11.00
CA ASN A 86 -1.45 -38.15 11.32
C ASN A 86 -2.66 -37.37 10.78
N THR A 87 -3.25 -37.86 9.70
CA THR A 87 -4.43 -37.25 9.05
C THR A 87 -5.77 -37.79 9.55
N ASN A 88 -5.78 -38.56 10.64
CA ASN A 88 -7.02 -39.07 11.24
C ASN A 88 -7.85 -37.92 11.80
N GLY A 89 -9.14 -37.90 11.49
CA GLY A 89 -10.07 -36.86 11.94
C GLY A 89 -10.20 -35.67 10.98
N LEU A 90 -9.30 -35.53 10.00
CA LEU A 90 -9.44 -34.54 8.94
C LEU A 90 -10.60 -34.88 7.99
N SER A 91 -11.38 -33.86 7.62
CA SER A 91 -12.36 -33.98 6.55
C SER A 91 -11.67 -34.20 5.19
N ALA A 92 -12.44 -34.56 4.15
CA ALA A 92 -11.89 -34.68 2.80
C ALA A 92 -11.28 -33.35 2.31
N LYS A 93 -11.92 -32.23 2.66
CA LYS A 93 -11.49 -30.88 2.31
C LYS A 93 -10.19 -30.49 3.01
N ASP A 94 -10.08 -30.82 4.30
CA ASP A 94 -8.87 -30.55 5.09
C ASP A 94 -7.67 -31.38 4.60
N LYS A 95 -7.91 -32.62 4.14
CA LYS A 95 -6.87 -33.45 3.53
C LYS A 95 -6.36 -32.87 2.22
N GLU A 96 -7.27 -32.40 1.37
CA GLU A 96 -6.87 -31.73 0.12
C GLU A 96 -6.12 -30.42 0.41
N THR A 97 -6.58 -29.64 1.39
CA THR A 97 -5.89 -28.41 1.84
C THR A 97 -4.48 -28.72 2.36
N LEU A 98 -4.34 -29.78 3.16
CA LEU A 98 -3.05 -30.27 3.63
C LEU A 98 -2.12 -30.63 2.48
N GLU A 99 -2.62 -31.35 1.47
CA GLU A 99 -1.85 -31.75 0.29
C GLU A 99 -1.36 -30.53 -0.51
N LEU A 100 -2.25 -29.55 -0.75
CA LEU A 100 -1.92 -28.30 -1.44
C LEU A 100 -0.87 -27.48 -0.66
N ALA A 101 -1.10 -27.23 0.62
CA ALA A 101 -0.16 -26.48 1.47
C ALA A 101 1.20 -27.19 1.57
N SER A 102 1.20 -28.53 1.68
CA SER A 102 2.45 -29.31 1.72
C SER A 102 3.23 -29.23 0.41
N ALA A 103 2.53 -29.17 -0.73
CA ALA A 103 3.18 -29.02 -2.04
C ALA A 103 3.88 -27.66 -2.16
N VAL A 104 3.21 -26.58 -1.74
CA VAL A 104 3.78 -25.22 -1.71
C VAL A 104 5.01 -25.17 -0.81
N LEU A 105 4.91 -25.61 0.45
CA LEU A 105 6.05 -25.58 1.36
C LEU A 105 7.24 -26.39 0.85
N LYS A 106 7.00 -27.52 0.17
CA LYS A 106 8.06 -28.31 -0.44
C LYS A 106 8.79 -27.58 -1.58
N GLU A 107 8.10 -26.69 -2.28
CA GLU A 107 8.67 -25.88 -3.35
C GLU A 107 9.51 -24.73 -2.79
N ILE A 108 9.00 -24.03 -1.77
CA ILE A 108 9.56 -22.74 -1.35
C ILE A 108 10.47 -22.83 -0.11
N ILE A 109 10.43 -23.93 0.66
CA ILE A 109 11.18 -24.07 1.92
C ILE A 109 12.31 -25.08 1.81
N THR A 110 13.50 -24.71 2.29
CA THR A 110 14.63 -25.60 2.51
C THR A 110 14.95 -25.77 4.00
N GLU A 111 15.65 -26.85 4.36
CA GLU A 111 15.93 -27.19 5.77
C GLU A 111 16.83 -26.17 6.47
N ASP A 112 17.68 -25.47 5.73
CA ASP A 112 18.67 -24.50 6.22
C ASP A 112 18.11 -23.09 6.41
N MET A 113 16.87 -22.82 5.99
CA MET A 113 16.22 -21.53 6.21
C MET A 113 15.92 -21.29 7.70
N THR A 114 16.28 -20.09 8.15
CA THR A 114 15.86 -19.50 9.42
C THR A 114 14.34 -19.28 9.47
N PRO A 115 13.74 -19.09 10.66
CA PRO A 115 12.31 -18.78 10.76
C PRO A 115 11.90 -17.56 9.92
N TYR A 116 12.73 -16.50 9.91
CA TYR A 116 12.50 -15.32 9.07
C TYR A 116 12.55 -15.63 7.57
N GLU A 117 13.53 -16.41 7.11
CA GLU A 117 13.62 -16.79 5.68
C GLU A 117 12.43 -17.65 5.25
N LYS A 118 11.95 -18.53 6.13
CA LYS A 118 10.75 -19.35 5.89
C LYS A 118 9.49 -18.50 5.80
N GLU A 119 9.33 -17.58 6.75
CA GLU A 119 8.24 -16.62 6.77
C GLU A 119 8.22 -15.79 5.49
N LYS A 120 9.38 -15.19 5.13
CA LYS A 120 9.53 -14.39 3.92
C LYS A 120 9.26 -15.20 2.65
N ALA A 121 9.72 -16.45 2.57
CA ALA A 121 9.44 -17.30 1.41
C ALA A 121 7.94 -17.56 1.22
N VAL A 122 7.21 -17.80 2.31
CA VAL A 122 5.74 -17.93 2.29
C VAL A 122 5.08 -16.61 1.90
N TYR A 123 5.52 -15.50 2.48
CA TYR A 123 5.03 -14.16 2.15
C TYR A 123 5.20 -13.86 0.65
N ASP A 124 6.41 -14.06 0.11
CA ASP A 124 6.74 -13.81 -1.30
C ASP A 124 5.87 -14.67 -2.22
N TRP A 125 5.71 -15.95 -1.89
CA TRP A 125 4.88 -16.87 -2.66
C TRP A 125 3.42 -16.43 -2.65
N MET A 126 2.86 -16.09 -1.48
CA MET A 126 1.47 -15.67 -1.38
C MET A 126 1.21 -14.32 -2.06
N ALA A 127 2.07 -13.32 -1.83
CA ALA A 127 1.92 -11.99 -2.44
C ALA A 127 1.98 -12.04 -3.97
N LYS A 128 2.76 -12.97 -4.52
CA LYS A 128 2.92 -13.17 -5.96
C LYS A 128 1.85 -14.08 -6.56
N GLU A 129 1.73 -15.31 -6.07
CA GLU A 129 0.91 -16.35 -6.71
C GLU A 129 -0.60 -16.21 -6.45
N LEU A 130 -0.97 -15.42 -5.43
CA LEU A 130 -2.36 -15.08 -5.14
C LEU A 130 -2.74 -13.67 -5.66
N SER A 131 -1.78 -12.93 -6.24
CA SER A 131 -2.10 -11.68 -6.92
C SER A 131 -3.04 -11.94 -8.09
N TYR A 132 -4.09 -11.14 -8.17
CA TYR A 132 -5.18 -11.33 -9.13
C TYR A 132 -4.67 -11.33 -10.58
N ASP A 133 -4.66 -12.50 -11.21
CA ASP A 133 -4.70 -12.61 -12.68
C ASP A 133 -6.13 -12.29 -13.15
N THR A 134 -6.54 -11.02 -13.10
CA THR A 134 -7.58 -10.40 -13.95
C THR A 134 -7.74 -8.90 -13.63
N GLY A 135 -7.87 -8.08 -14.67
CA GLY A 135 -7.85 -6.62 -14.65
C GLY A 135 -8.70 -5.92 -13.58
N ALA A 136 -8.21 -4.73 -13.23
CA ALA A 136 -8.79 -3.79 -12.27
C ALA A 136 -10.32 -3.77 -12.31
N LEU A 137 -10.95 -4.12 -11.17
CA LEU A 137 -12.34 -3.87 -10.74
C LEU A 137 -13.04 -5.06 -10.04
N GLN A 138 -12.32 -6.11 -9.64
CA GLN A 138 -12.93 -7.15 -8.80
C GLN A 138 -12.50 -7.07 -7.33
N VAL A 139 -13.26 -6.29 -6.56
CA VAL A 139 -13.37 -6.43 -5.08
C VAL A 139 -14.13 -7.72 -4.72
N VAL A 140 -14.63 -8.45 -5.72
CA VAL A 140 -15.42 -9.66 -5.54
C VAL A 140 -14.71 -10.84 -6.19
N PRO A 141 -14.27 -11.83 -5.40
CA PRO A 141 -13.84 -13.15 -5.84
C PRO A 141 -14.60 -13.67 -7.08
N GLN A 142 -13.91 -14.07 -8.16
CA GLN A 142 -14.51 -14.68 -9.37
C GLN A 142 -15.42 -15.88 -9.03
N THR A 143 -15.16 -16.52 -7.89
CA THR A 143 -16.09 -17.41 -7.19
C THR A 143 -16.18 -17.04 -5.71
N SER A 144 -17.37 -16.93 -5.14
CA SER A 144 -17.56 -16.63 -3.71
C SER A 144 -17.32 -17.83 -2.79
N ALA A 145 -17.12 -19.03 -3.35
CA ALA A 145 -16.95 -20.25 -2.59
C ALA A 145 -15.54 -20.30 -1.99
N ASP A 146 -15.47 -20.39 -0.66
CA ASP A 146 -14.24 -20.63 0.11
C ASP A 146 -13.15 -19.57 0.04
N CYS A 147 -13.47 -18.37 -0.45
CA CYS A 147 -12.54 -17.22 -0.50
C CYS A 147 -12.08 -16.73 0.89
N ASP A 148 -12.65 -17.25 1.97
CA ASP A 148 -12.38 -16.88 3.35
C ASP A 148 -11.48 -17.88 4.10
N ASN A 149 -11.04 -18.95 3.43
CA ASN A 149 -10.31 -20.03 4.10
C ASN A 149 -9.17 -20.62 3.25
N PRO A 150 -8.27 -21.42 3.86
CA PRO A 150 -7.09 -21.93 3.16
C PRO A 150 -7.38 -22.85 1.98
N TYR A 151 -8.50 -23.57 2.00
CA TYR A 151 -8.86 -24.43 0.89
C TYR A 151 -9.12 -23.63 -0.39
N GLY A 152 -9.95 -22.58 -0.32
CA GLY A 152 -10.26 -21.77 -1.50
C GLY A 152 -9.07 -20.95 -1.95
N THR A 153 -8.31 -20.40 -0.99
CA THR A 153 -7.08 -19.64 -1.27
C THR A 153 -6.07 -20.49 -2.06
N LEU A 154 -5.77 -21.71 -1.61
CA LEU A 154 -4.78 -22.58 -2.26
C LEU A 154 -5.28 -23.27 -3.52
N LYS A 155 -6.59 -23.58 -3.61
CA LYS A 155 -7.15 -24.32 -4.74
C LYS A 155 -7.57 -23.43 -5.90
N TYR A 156 -8.12 -22.26 -5.58
CA TYR A 156 -8.73 -21.36 -6.56
C TYR A 156 -7.95 -20.04 -6.73
N HIS A 157 -6.88 -19.83 -5.94
CA HIS A 157 -6.07 -18.60 -5.97
C HIS A 157 -6.93 -17.34 -5.82
N ASN A 158 -7.94 -17.44 -4.95
CA ASN A 158 -8.98 -16.45 -4.83
C ASN A 158 -9.38 -16.33 -3.37
N ALA A 159 -9.07 -15.20 -2.76
CA ALA A 159 -9.26 -14.99 -1.33
C ALA A 159 -9.53 -13.53 -0.98
N VAL A 160 -10.37 -13.32 0.03
CA VAL A 160 -10.51 -12.05 0.75
C VAL A 160 -9.49 -11.98 1.90
N CYS A 161 -9.40 -10.85 2.60
CA CYS A 161 -8.41 -10.62 3.66
C CYS A 161 -8.32 -11.75 4.71
N VAL A 162 -9.45 -12.29 5.19
CA VAL A 162 -9.45 -13.42 6.13
C VAL A 162 -8.95 -14.74 5.52
N GLY A 163 -9.16 -14.96 4.22
CA GLY A 163 -8.62 -16.12 3.50
C GLY A 163 -7.10 -16.06 3.41
N TYR A 164 -6.54 -14.89 3.10
CA TYR A 164 -5.10 -14.64 3.18
C TYR A 164 -4.57 -14.87 4.59
N ALA A 165 -5.19 -14.25 5.60
CA ALA A 165 -4.71 -14.31 6.96
C ALA A 165 -4.73 -15.73 7.55
N THR A 166 -5.80 -16.49 7.29
CA THR A 166 -5.89 -17.89 7.73
C THR A 166 -4.93 -18.79 6.96
N THR A 167 -4.69 -18.55 5.67
CA THR A 167 -3.73 -19.32 4.87
C THR A 167 -2.30 -19.09 5.33
N PHE A 168 -1.91 -17.84 5.58
CA PHE A 168 -0.60 -17.52 6.13
C PHE A 168 -0.40 -18.16 7.52
N ARG A 169 -1.41 -18.05 8.40
CA ARG A 169 -1.40 -18.72 9.70
C ARG A 169 -1.23 -20.23 9.56
N LEU A 170 -1.89 -20.87 8.59
CA LEU A 170 -1.74 -22.30 8.32
C LEU A 170 -0.27 -22.64 8.00
N PHE A 171 0.35 -21.90 7.08
CA PHE A 171 1.76 -22.12 6.72
C PHE A 171 2.71 -21.91 7.91
N MET A 172 2.54 -20.82 8.66
CA MET A 172 3.37 -20.54 9.84
C MET A 172 3.26 -21.65 10.87
N GLN A 173 2.03 -22.11 11.18
CA GLN A 173 1.83 -23.22 12.10
C GLN A 173 2.42 -24.54 11.57
N MET A 174 2.35 -24.82 10.27
CA MET A 174 3.00 -26.01 9.68
C MET A 174 4.52 -25.96 9.85
N LEU A 175 5.10 -24.76 9.84
CA LEU A 175 6.53 -24.49 10.03
C LEU A 175 6.96 -24.33 11.50
N ASP A 176 6.03 -24.56 12.44
CA ASP A 176 6.24 -24.38 13.89
C ASP A 176 6.57 -22.92 14.30
N ILE A 177 6.05 -21.96 13.52
CA ILE A 177 6.15 -20.52 13.77
C ILE A 177 4.82 -20.04 14.37
N PRO A 178 4.80 -19.46 15.58
CA PRO A 178 3.57 -18.94 16.16
C PRO A 178 3.00 -17.80 15.32
N CYS A 179 1.71 -17.91 15.00
CA CYS A 179 1.00 -16.92 14.20
C CYS A 179 -0.46 -16.85 14.63
N MET A 180 -0.98 -15.63 14.72
CA MET A 180 -2.36 -15.29 15.05
C MET A 180 -3.00 -14.56 13.86
N VAL A 181 -4.30 -14.74 13.66
CA VAL A 181 -5.12 -13.85 12.83
C VAL A 181 -5.60 -12.69 13.69
N VAL A 182 -5.31 -11.48 13.25
CA VAL A 182 -5.80 -10.23 13.84
C VAL A 182 -6.89 -9.67 12.94
N HIS A 183 -7.82 -8.94 13.53
CA HIS A 183 -8.80 -8.18 12.79
C HIS A 183 -8.97 -6.82 13.45
N ASN A 184 -9.59 -5.90 12.73
CA ASN A 184 -9.91 -4.59 13.26
C ASN A 184 -11.15 -4.58 14.14
N THR A 185 -11.34 -3.52 14.91
CA THR A 185 -12.42 -3.41 15.90
C THR A 185 -13.80 -3.52 15.26
N GLU A 186 -13.94 -3.00 14.04
CA GLU A 186 -15.18 -3.04 13.26
C GLU A 186 -15.34 -4.31 12.41
N ARG A 187 -14.37 -5.24 12.46
CA ARG A 187 -14.37 -6.56 11.79
C ARG A 187 -14.61 -6.49 10.28
N TYR A 188 -14.03 -5.50 9.61
CA TYR A 188 -14.02 -5.39 8.14
C TYR A 188 -12.69 -5.82 7.50
N HIS A 189 -11.61 -5.94 8.28
CA HIS A 189 -10.28 -6.33 7.78
C HIS A 189 -9.62 -7.36 8.68
N SER A 190 -8.76 -8.20 8.11
CA SER A 190 -8.02 -9.24 8.84
C SER A 190 -6.63 -9.45 8.25
N TRP A 191 -5.64 -9.58 9.14
CA TRP A 191 -4.23 -9.77 8.82
C TRP A 191 -3.59 -10.67 9.91
N ASN A 192 -2.27 -10.69 10.02
CA ASN A 192 -1.58 -11.57 10.96
C ASN A 192 -0.69 -10.84 11.98
N LEU A 193 -0.52 -11.50 13.13
CA LEU A 193 0.63 -11.32 14.01
C LEU A 193 1.47 -12.60 13.95
N VAL A 194 2.77 -12.49 13.71
CA VAL A 194 3.69 -13.62 13.62
C VAL A 194 4.86 -13.42 14.56
N GLN A 195 5.32 -14.50 15.20
CA GLN A 195 6.41 -14.44 16.16
C GLN A 195 7.70 -14.99 15.56
N ILE A 196 8.70 -14.11 15.40
CA ILE A 196 10.04 -14.46 14.94
C ILE A 196 11.04 -14.19 16.07
N GLU A 197 11.78 -15.23 16.47
CA GLU A 197 12.77 -15.21 17.56
C GLU A 197 12.25 -14.56 18.87
N GLY A 198 10.96 -14.77 19.18
CA GLY A 198 10.32 -14.27 20.40
C GLY A 198 9.73 -12.87 20.32
N ASN A 199 9.91 -12.16 19.20
CA ASN A 199 9.29 -10.87 18.93
C ASN A 199 8.08 -11.03 18.01
N TRP A 200 7.00 -10.32 18.30
CA TRP A 200 5.81 -10.28 17.45
C TRP A 200 5.91 -9.18 16.40
N TYR A 201 5.33 -9.44 15.23
CA TYR A 201 5.27 -8.53 14.10
C TYR A 201 3.94 -8.64 13.38
N HIS A 202 3.42 -7.52 12.87
CA HIS A 202 2.25 -7.51 12.01
C HIS A 202 2.64 -7.82 10.56
N VAL A 203 1.88 -8.69 9.91
CA VAL A 203 2.02 -9.03 8.50
C VAL A 203 0.66 -8.94 7.82
N ASP A 204 0.56 -8.12 6.78
CA ASP A 204 -0.64 -8.02 5.94
C ASP A 204 -0.30 -8.26 4.46
N ILE A 205 -0.35 -9.54 4.06
CA ILE A 205 -0.11 -9.94 2.67
C ILE A 205 -1.23 -9.45 1.75
N TYR A 206 -2.47 -9.31 2.27
CA TYR A 206 -3.59 -8.90 1.43
C TYR A 206 -3.38 -7.49 0.88
N SER A 207 -2.82 -6.60 1.69
CA SER A 207 -2.47 -5.23 1.29
C SER A 207 -1.23 -5.12 0.41
N ASP A 208 -0.37 -6.15 0.36
CA ASP A 208 0.88 -6.16 -0.42
C ASP A 208 0.82 -7.03 -1.71
N GLN A 209 -0.38 -7.47 -2.10
CA GLN A 209 -0.59 -8.32 -3.28
C GLN A 209 -0.05 -7.70 -4.58
N GLY A 210 0.50 -8.55 -5.45
CA GLY A 210 0.90 -8.19 -6.83
C GLY A 210 2.21 -7.44 -6.95
N VAL A 211 2.69 -6.84 -5.85
CA VAL A 211 3.85 -5.94 -5.86
C VAL A 211 4.99 -6.52 -5.03
N GLY A 212 4.69 -7.21 -3.93
CA GLY A 212 5.72 -7.65 -2.99
C GLY A 212 6.52 -6.45 -2.45
N SER A 213 5.86 -5.32 -2.21
CA SER A 213 6.48 -4.06 -1.76
C SER A 213 7.12 -4.17 -0.38
N TYR A 214 6.70 -5.17 0.41
CA TYR A 214 7.05 -5.38 1.81
C TYR A 214 6.60 -4.22 2.73
N ALA A 215 5.67 -3.37 2.27
CA ALA A 215 5.18 -2.23 3.03
C ALA A 215 4.47 -2.65 4.32
N ASN A 216 3.79 -3.80 4.28
CA ASN A 216 3.08 -4.39 5.41
C ASN A 216 3.72 -5.70 5.89
N PHE A 217 5.00 -5.94 5.58
CA PHE A 217 5.75 -7.11 6.04
C PHE A 217 6.58 -6.81 7.31
N ASN A 218 6.23 -7.50 8.40
CA ASN A 218 6.85 -7.40 9.71
C ASN A 218 6.87 -5.98 10.31
N MET A 219 5.71 -5.35 10.36
CA MET A 219 5.52 -4.06 11.03
C MET A 219 5.52 -4.22 12.56
N ASN A 220 5.96 -3.20 13.30
CA ASN A 220 5.68 -3.08 14.73
C ASN A 220 4.30 -2.40 14.96
N ASP A 221 3.87 -2.30 16.21
CA ASP A 221 2.60 -1.67 16.61
C ASP A 221 2.50 -0.19 16.19
N GLU A 222 3.63 0.52 16.09
CA GLU A 222 3.66 1.94 15.70
C GLU A 222 3.39 2.10 14.20
N LEU A 223 4.07 1.30 13.38
CA LEU A 223 3.87 1.26 11.93
C LEU A 223 2.48 0.74 11.58
N ALA A 224 2.05 -0.37 12.18
CA ALA A 224 0.73 -0.93 11.93
C ALA A 224 -0.41 0.04 12.32
N ALA A 225 -0.25 0.83 13.39
CA ALA A 225 -1.28 1.77 13.85
C ALA A 225 -1.68 2.85 12.84
N VAL A 226 -0.81 3.14 11.87
CA VAL A 226 -1.02 4.18 10.87
C VAL A 226 -2.26 3.85 10.02
N SER A 227 -2.40 2.60 9.61
CA SER A 227 -3.49 2.12 8.74
C SER A 227 -4.40 1.09 9.42
N HIS A 228 -3.99 0.50 10.56
CA HIS A 228 -4.73 -0.53 11.26
C HIS A 228 -5.15 -0.09 12.68
N ASP A 229 -6.21 -0.71 13.18
CA ASP A 229 -6.65 -0.67 14.57
C ASP A 229 -6.97 -2.10 15.02
N TRP A 230 -6.69 -2.48 16.27
CA TRP A 230 -6.96 -3.82 16.80
C TRP A 230 -7.07 -3.78 18.32
N ASP A 231 -7.56 -4.87 18.92
CA ASP A 231 -7.59 -5.02 20.38
C ASP A 231 -6.17 -5.25 20.94
N ARG A 232 -5.55 -4.18 21.42
CA ARG A 232 -4.21 -4.19 22.02
C ARG A 232 -4.15 -4.81 23.41
N ASP A 233 -5.29 -5.05 24.06
CA ASP A 233 -5.35 -5.74 25.35
C ASP A 233 -5.36 -7.26 25.15
N PHE A 234 -5.97 -7.73 24.06
CA PHE A 234 -6.06 -9.15 23.71
C PHE A 234 -4.82 -9.66 22.95
N PHE A 235 -4.39 -8.93 21.91
CA PHE A 235 -3.28 -9.36 21.06
C PHE A 235 -1.91 -8.97 21.63
N PRO A 236 -0.86 -9.79 21.41
CA PRO A 236 0.47 -9.48 21.92
C PRO A 236 1.07 -8.25 21.22
N ALA A 237 1.79 -7.43 21.98
CA ALA A 237 2.43 -6.24 21.46
C ALA A 237 3.61 -6.58 20.53
N ALA A 238 3.64 -5.96 19.35
CA ALA A 238 4.75 -5.98 18.42
C ALA A 238 5.61 -4.72 18.61
N THR A 239 6.77 -4.84 19.26
CA THR A 239 7.61 -3.66 19.57
C THR A 239 8.92 -3.61 18.80
N SER A 240 9.28 -4.68 18.09
CA SER A 240 10.58 -4.80 17.43
C SER A 240 10.50 -4.38 15.96
N LEU A 241 11.60 -3.85 15.43
CA LEU A 241 11.83 -3.64 14.00
C LEU A 241 12.91 -4.60 13.45
N GLU A 242 13.41 -5.51 14.27
CA GLU A 242 14.56 -6.37 13.93
C GLU A 242 14.35 -7.15 12.64
N TYR A 243 13.13 -7.68 12.40
CA TYR A 243 12.75 -8.41 11.19
C TYR A 243 11.85 -7.63 10.23
N ASN A 244 11.69 -6.31 10.45
CA ASN A 244 11.02 -5.45 9.49
C ASN A 244 11.88 -5.34 8.22
N TYR A 245 11.30 -5.59 7.04
CA TYR A 245 12.07 -5.67 5.80
C TYR A 245 12.71 -4.34 5.41
N ALA A 246 11.94 -3.25 5.48
CA ALA A 246 12.45 -1.92 5.20
C ALA A 246 13.59 -1.55 6.14
N TYR A 247 13.44 -1.87 7.44
CA TYR A 247 14.49 -1.66 8.42
C TYR A 247 15.74 -2.46 8.08
N GLN A 248 15.65 -3.77 7.81
CA GLN A 248 16.82 -4.60 7.52
C GLN A 248 17.56 -4.20 6.23
N ASN A 249 16.82 -3.76 5.20
CA ASN A 249 17.35 -3.49 3.86
C ASN A 249 17.64 -2.00 3.60
N ARG A 250 17.54 -1.15 4.63
CA ARG A 250 17.78 0.29 4.49
C ARG A 250 19.21 0.60 4.05
N VAL A 251 19.34 1.55 3.14
CA VAL A 251 20.61 2.10 2.68
C VAL A 251 20.80 3.49 3.28
N SER A 252 21.96 3.72 3.89
CA SER A 252 22.24 4.98 4.56
C SER A 252 22.67 6.09 3.60
N VAL A 253 21.86 7.13 3.51
CA VAL A 253 22.03 8.26 2.60
C VAL A 253 22.64 9.45 3.34
N LYS A 254 23.90 9.75 3.01
CA LYS A 254 24.62 10.92 3.54
C LYS A 254 24.44 12.17 2.71
N ASP A 255 24.22 11.99 1.41
CA ASP A 255 24.02 13.06 0.43
C ASP A 255 22.67 12.84 -0.25
N ILE A 256 21.66 13.57 0.21
CA ILE A 256 20.28 13.42 -0.25
C ILE A 256 20.15 13.65 -1.76
N TYR A 257 21.06 14.39 -2.39
CA TYR A 257 21.02 14.64 -3.83
C TYR A 257 21.39 13.42 -4.69
N GLN A 258 21.77 12.30 -4.07
CA GLN A 258 21.98 11.02 -4.75
C GLN A 258 20.69 10.22 -4.93
N ILE A 259 19.60 10.57 -4.22
CA ILE A 259 18.34 9.81 -4.22
C ILE A 259 17.79 9.59 -5.64
N PRO A 260 17.72 10.58 -6.55
CA PRO A 260 17.24 10.34 -7.90
C PRO A 260 18.05 9.28 -8.68
N ALA A 261 19.38 9.24 -8.47
CA ALA A 261 20.24 8.24 -9.10
C ALA A 261 20.02 6.85 -8.48
N MET A 262 19.77 6.78 -7.17
CA MET A 262 19.44 5.53 -6.49
C MET A 262 18.09 4.97 -6.95
N ILE A 263 17.06 5.82 -7.11
CA ILE A 263 15.76 5.41 -7.66
C ILE A 263 15.93 4.88 -9.08
N ARG A 264 16.66 5.59 -9.94
CA ARG A 264 16.95 5.13 -11.30
C ARG A 264 17.65 3.77 -11.31
N GLN A 265 18.63 3.55 -10.44
CA GLN A 265 19.31 2.26 -10.33
C GLN A 265 18.35 1.15 -9.88
N ALA A 266 17.50 1.42 -8.88
CA ALA A 266 16.48 0.47 -8.43
C ALA A 266 15.53 0.08 -9.58
N MET A 267 15.16 1.04 -10.44
CA MET A 267 14.38 0.79 -11.65
C MET A 267 15.11 -0.07 -12.68
N GLU A 268 16.38 0.23 -12.98
CA GLU A 268 17.20 -0.55 -13.91
C GLU A 268 17.39 -2.00 -13.45
N GLU A 269 17.44 -2.22 -12.14
CA GLU A 269 17.52 -3.54 -11.50
C GLU A 269 16.15 -4.20 -11.27
N LYS A 270 15.05 -3.55 -11.66
CA LYS A 270 13.67 -3.98 -11.43
C LYS A 270 13.38 -4.33 -9.95
N GLN A 271 13.87 -3.52 -9.03
CA GLN A 271 13.62 -3.69 -7.60
C GLN A 271 12.21 -3.19 -7.25
N GLY A 272 11.40 -4.01 -6.58
CA GLY A 272 10.07 -3.62 -6.13
C GLY A 272 10.06 -2.57 -5.00
N GLY A 273 11.20 -2.35 -4.33
CA GLY A 273 11.31 -1.30 -3.32
C GLY A 273 12.74 -0.87 -2.98
N LEU A 274 12.88 0.40 -2.59
CA LEU A 274 14.11 1.06 -2.16
C LEU A 274 13.89 1.68 -0.78
N PHE A 275 14.72 1.32 0.20
CA PHE A 275 14.58 1.78 1.58
C PHE A 275 15.79 2.60 1.99
N LEU A 276 15.55 3.83 2.47
CA LEU A 276 16.60 4.80 2.71
C LEU A 276 16.55 5.28 4.17
N ASP A 277 17.69 5.24 4.86
CA ASP A 277 17.84 5.89 6.16
C ASP A 277 18.76 7.10 6.09
N PHE A 278 18.61 8.01 7.04
CA PHE A 278 19.32 9.28 7.04
C PHE A 278 20.02 9.47 8.39
N PRO A 279 21.37 9.49 8.42
CA PRO A 279 22.12 9.73 9.66
C PRO A 279 21.81 11.09 10.31
N SER A 280 21.44 12.07 9.47
CA SER A 280 20.95 13.38 9.91
C SER A 280 20.03 13.92 8.84
N LEU A 281 18.76 14.14 9.18
CA LEU A 281 17.79 14.80 8.33
C LEU A 281 16.94 15.71 9.21
N ASP A 282 16.91 17.00 8.89
CA ASP A 282 15.97 17.93 9.48
C ASP A 282 14.73 18.07 8.59
N GLU A 283 13.72 18.82 9.07
CA GLU A 283 12.47 19.02 8.32
C GLU A 283 12.69 19.62 6.93
N ASN A 284 13.65 20.54 6.80
CA ASN A 284 13.99 21.15 5.50
C ASN A 284 14.65 20.12 4.57
N GLY A 285 15.55 19.28 5.10
CA GLY A 285 16.12 18.16 4.36
C GLY A 285 15.06 17.19 3.87
N ALA A 286 14.08 16.84 4.72
CA ALA A 286 12.96 15.99 4.34
C ALA A 286 12.12 16.60 3.21
N GLN A 287 11.82 17.91 3.27
CA GLN A 287 11.13 18.61 2.18
C GLN A 287 11.91 18.62 0.86
N ILE A 288 13.25 18.71 0.92
CA ILE A 288 14.09 18.60 -0.27
C ILE A 288 14.04 17.18 -0.85
N VAL A 289 14.04 16.15 0.01
CA VAL A 289 13.88 14.75 -0.40
C VAL A 289 12.54 14.54 -1.11
N GLU A 290 11.44 15.01 -0.53
CA GLU A 290 10.10 14.98 -1.14
C GLU A 290 10.10 15.61 -2.53
N ALA A 291 10.63 16.83 -2.65
CA ALA A 291 10.70 17.54 -3.93
C ALA A 291 11.52 16.78 -4.98
N MET A 292 12.58 16.06 -4.57
CA MET A 292 13.35 15.22 -5.49
C MET A 292 12.56 14.00 -5.96
N ILE A 293 11.80 13.35 -5.08
CA ILE A 293 11.00 12.17 -5.42
C ILE A 293 9.85 12.56 -6.35
N SER A 294 9.11 13.63 -6.04
CA SER A 294 8.06 14.15 -6.93
C SER A 294 8.63 14.57 -8.30
N GLY A 295 9.84 15.12 -8.33
CA GLY A 295 10.54 15.42 -9.59
C GLY A 295 10.88 14.16 -10.40
N VAL A 296 11.23 13.07 -9.74
CA VAL A 296 11.46 11.76 -10.39
C VAL A 296 10.14 11.17 -10.90
N GLU A 297 9.07 11.22 -10.11
CA GLU A 297 7.73 10.78 -10.52
C GLU A 297 7.25 11.53 -11.77
N THR A 298 7.38 12.86 -11.79
CA THR A 298 7.04 13.68 -12.97
C THR A 298 7.87 13.28 -14.19
N ALA A 299 9.17 13.09 -14.02
CA ALA A 299 10.06 12.68 -15.11
C ALA A 299 9.75 11.26 -15.60
N LEU A 300 9.26 10.38 -14.73
CA LEU A 300 8.82 9.03 -15.07
C LEU A 300 7.54 9.08 -15.91
N ALA A 301 6.54 9.87 -15.49
CA ALA A 301 5.30 10.05 -16.23
C ALA A 301 5.53 10.58 -17.66
N GLU A 302 6.51 11.46 -17.86
CA GLU A 302 6.89 11.96 -19.19
C GLU A 302 7.73 10.97 -20.03
N SER A 303 8.17 9.86 -19.44
CA SER A 303 9.04 8.89 -20.10
C SER A 303 8.25 7.86 -20.94
N PRO A 304 8.86 7.21 -21.93
CA PRO A 304 8.21 6.12 -22.69
C PRO A 304 7.76 4.93 -21.82
N GLU A 305 8.33 4.80 -20.61
CA GLU A 305 8.03 3.76 -19.63
C GLU A 305 6.96 4.21 -18.61
N GLY A 306 6.62 5.50 -18.60
CA GLY A 306 5.71 6.15 -17.65
C GLY A 306 4.33 5.51 -17.52
N PRO A 307 3.64 5.12 -18.62
CA PRO A 307 2.31 4.53 -18.53
C PRO A 307 2.29 3.16 -17.82
N ALA A 308 3.44 2.49 -17.71
CA ALA A 308 3.54 1.16 -17.14
C ALA A 308 4.03 1.17 -15.68
N LEU A 309 4.72 2.21 -15.23
CA LEU A 309 5.38 2.23 -13.93
C LEU A 309 4.72 3.20 -12.95
N TRP A 310 4.41 2.69 -11.76
CA TRP A 310 3.82 3.46 -10.66
C TRP A 310 4.81 3.54 -9.50
N MET A 311 4.94 4.71 -8.88
CA MET A 311 5.83 4.90 -7.75
C MET A 311 5.02 5.42 -6.55
N HIS A 312 5.25 4.82 -5.38
CA HIS A 312 4.70 5.29 -4.11
C HIS A 312 5.81 5.40 -3.08
N TRP A 313 5.70 6.31 -2.12
CA TRP A 313 6.66 6.41 -1.03
C TRP A 313 6.00 6.80 0.28
N SER A 314 6.61 6.36 1.38
CA SER A 314 6.17 6.65 2.73
C SER A 314 7.34 6.77 3.71
N TRP A 315 7.15 7.59 4.73
CA TRP A 315 8.11 7.74 5.83
C TRP A 315 7.70 6.85 7.00
N MET A 316 8.54 5.89 7.32
CA MET A 316 8.40 5.01 8.47
C MET A 316 9.17 5.59 9.65
N PRO A 317 8.50 6.00 10.75
CA PRO A 317 9.21 6.37 11.96
C PRO A 317 9.96 5.17 12.53
N ILE A 318 11.20 5.38 12.98
CA ILE A 318 11.96 4.41 13.74
C ILE A 318 12.27 4.97 15.13
N SER A 319 12.39 4.08 16.12
CA SER A 319 12.66 4.47 17.51
C SER A 319 13.84 5.45 17.61
N GLY A 320 13.62 6.62 18.21
CA GLY A 320 14.63 7.65 18.39
C GLY A 320 14.76 8.62 17.21
N SER A 321 13.72 9.42 16.93
CA SER A 321 13.72 10.55 15.97
C SER A 321 14.25 10.29 14.55
N GLY A 322 14.50 9.03 14.20
CA GLY A 322 14.95 8.62 12.89
C GLY A 322 13.77 8.21 12.03
N TYR A 323 14.00 8.18 10.72
CA TYR A 323 13.02 7.71 9.75
C TYR A 323 13.70 6.82 8.73
N VAL A 324 12.92 5.88 8.20
CA VAL A 324 13.23 5.16 6.95
C VAL A 324 12.23 5.62 5.91
N LEU A 325 12.72 6.12 4.78
CA LEU A 325 11.91 6.38 3.60
C LEU A 325 11.84 5.09 2.79
N GLY A 326 10.65 4.52 2.66
CA GLY A 326 10.39 3.42 1.73
C GLY A 326 9.81 3.96 0.43
N LEU A 327 10.38 3.57 -0.70
CA LEU A 327 9.81 3.79 -2.03
C LEU A 327 9.44 2.43 -2.62
N SER A 328 8.24 2.28 -3.15
CA SER A 328 7.83 1.14 -3.98
C SER A 328 7.72 1.58 -5.43
N ILE A 329 8.14 0.70 -6.34
CA ILE A 329 8.04 0.90 -7.78
C ILE A 329 7.39 -0.34 -8.38
N GLU A 330 6.31 -0.13 -9.10
CA GLU A 330 5.39 -1.19 -9.55
C GLU A 330 5.24 -1.16 -11.06
N GLY A 331 4.77 -2.27 -11.64
CA GLY A 331 4.43 -2.35 -13.07
C GLY A 331 5.57 -2.78 -14.01
N TYR A 332 6.68 -3.33 -13.48
CA TYR A 332 7.80 -3.84 -14.28
C TYR A 332 7.44 -4.95 -15.28
N ASP A 333 6.35 -5.67 -15.01
CA ASP A 333 5.85 -6.80 -15.78
C ASP A 333 4.37 -6.61 -16.16
N ALA A 334 3.89 -5.37 -16.24
CA ALA A 334 2.57 -5.09 -16.80
C ALA A 334 2.54 -5.55 -18.26
N GLU A 335 2.03 -6.76 -18.53
CA GLU A 335 1.51 -7.09 -19.85
C GLU A 335 0.43 -6.04 -20.17
N GLU A 336 0.44 -5.48 -21.38
CA GLU A 336 -0.57 -4.51 -21.84
C GLU A 336 -1.95 -5.04 -21.49
N ALA A 337 -2.54 -4.54 -20.39
CA ALA A 337 -3.90 -4.86 -20.06
C ALA A 337 -4.75 -4.40 -21.25
N PRO A 338 -5.61 -5.25 -21.82
CA PRO A 338 -6.45 -4.82 -22.94
C PRO A 338 -7.22 -3.58 -22.49
N GLU A 339 -7.10 -2.48 -23.25
CA GLU A 339 -7.86 -1.25 -23.00
C GLU A 339 -9.31 -1.64 -22.71
N ALA A 340 -9.73 -1.42 -21.46
CA ALA A 340 -11.09 -1.71 -21.03
C ALA A 340 -12.00 -0.65 -21.67
N THR A 341 -12.42 -0.91 -22.89
CA THR A 341 -13.36 -0.05 -23.62
C THR A 341 -14.75 -0.27 -23.06
N ILE A 342 -15.24 0.70 -22.28
CA ILE A 342 -16.66 0.78 -21.94
C ILE A 342 -17.46 1.12 -23.21
N SER A 343 -18.70 0.66 -23.29
CA SER A 343 -19.56 0.99 -24.42
C SER A 343 -19.86 2.50 -24.43
N GLU A 344 -20.06 3.11 -25.61
CA GLU A 344 -20.47 4.52 -25.71
C GLU A 344 -21.73 4.82 -24.87
N GLU A 345 -22.63 3.84 -24.73
CA GLU A 345 -23.85 3.97 -23.92
C GLU A 345 -23.53 4.04 -22.42
N ASP A 346 -22.62 3.20 -21.93
CA ASP A 346 -22.23 3.21 -20.52
C ASP A 346 -21.33 4.40 -20.19
N GLN A 347 -20.51 4.83 -21.14
CA GLN A 347 -19.76 6.08 -21.05
C GLN A 347 -20.71 7.26 -20.84
N GLN A 348 -21.75 7.41 -21.68
CA GLN A 348 -22.76 8.47 -21.52
C GLN A 348 -23.48 8.41 -20.17
N LYS A 349 -23.75 7.22 -19.63
CA LYS A 349 -24.36 7.06 -18.30
C LYS A 349 -23.41 7.52 -17.19
N VAL A 350 -22.12 7.20 -17.29
CA VAL A 350 -21.10 7.67 -16.35
C VAL A 350 -20.99 9.19 -16.42
N GLU A 351 -20.86 9.74 -17.62
CA GLU A 351 -20.79 11.19 -17.84
C GLU A 351 -21.99 11.92 -17.24
N GLN A 352 -23.20 11.38 -17.45
CA GLN A 352 -24.42 11.93 -16.90
C GLN A 352 -24.46 11.83 -15.37
N ALA A 353 -24.13 10.67 -14.79
CA ALA A 353 -24.16 10.47 -13.35
C ALA A 353 -23.20 11.40 -12.60
N VAL A 354 -22.00 11.62 -13.16
CA VAL A 354 -21.01 12.54 -12.60
C VAL A 354 -21.44 13.99 -12.78
N ASN A 355 -21.93 14.39 -13.95
CA ASN A 355 -22.47 15.74 -14.17
C ASN A 355 -23.69 16.04 -13.27
N ASP A 356 -24.54 15.05 -13.01
CA ASP A 356 -25.69 15.19 -12.10
C ASP A 356 -25.25 15.38 -10.65
N ALA A 357 -24.13 14.75 -10.25
CA ALA A 357 -23.57 14.83 -8.90
C ALA A 357 -22.74 16.11 -8.66
N PHE A 358 -21.99 16.57 -9.66
CA PHE A 358 -20.99 17.64 -9.52
C PHE A 358 -21.33 18.93 -10.30
N GLY A 359 -22.42 18.93 -11.09
CA GLY A 359 -22.92 20.08 -11.84
C GLY A 359 -22.72 19.92 -13.36
N ALA A 360 -23.71 20.37 -14.15
CA ALA A 360 -23.70 20.21 -15.60
C ALA A 360 -22.63 21.11 -16.25
N ASN A 361 -21.65 20.48 -16.90
CA ASN A 361 -20.62 21.00 -17.83
C ASN A 361 -19.18 20.65 -17.40
N LEU A 362 -18.94 19.41 -16.98
CA LEU A 362 -17.59 18.88 -16.97
C LEU A 362 -17.13 18.64 -18.40
N ASP A 363 -15.93 19.11 -18.74
CA ASP A 363 -15.30 18.91 -20.05
C ASP A 363 -14.74 17.49 -20.14
N TRP A 364 -15.59 16.58 -20.58
CA TRP A 364 -15.26 15.16 -20.72
C TRP A 364 -14.17 14.90 -21.76
N GLU A 365 -14.02 15.75 -22.79
CA GLU A 365 -12.91 15.60 -23.74
C GLU A 365 -11.56 15.85 -23.06
N SER A 366 -11.47 16.86 -22.19
CA SER A 366 -10.26 17.13 -21.40
C SER A 366 -10.01 16.07 -20.32
N ILE A 367 -11.06 15.60 -19.64
CA ILE A 367 -10.95 14.53 -18.62
C ILE A 367 -10.46 13.23 -19.26
N GLN A 368 -11.00 12.88 -20.43
CA GLN A 368 -10.63 11.65 -21.13
C GLN A 368 -9.25 11.75 -21.80
N ALA A 369 -8.90 12.92 -22.34
CA ALA A 369 -7.55 13.17 -22.82
C ALA A 369 -6.51 13.00 -21.70
N GLY A 370 -6.81 13.45 -20.48
CA GLY A 370 -5.98 13.26 -19.27
C GLY A 370 -5.94 11.82 -18.73
N MET A 371 -6.84 10.95 -19.20
CA MET A 371 -6.83 9.51 -18.90
C MET A 371 -6.01 8.74 -19.95
N ASP A 372 -6.07 9.16 -21.22
CA ASP A 372 -5.40 8.50 -22.36
C ASP A 372 -3.90 8.85 -22.47
N ASP A 373 -3.44 9.96 -21.90
CA ASP A 373 -2.03 10.39 -21.88
C ASP A 373 -1.24 9.83 -20.69
N GLY A 374 -1.79 8.87 -19.94
CA GLY A 374 -1.13 8.19 -18.83
C GLY A 374 -0.95 9.05 -17.58
N GLY A 375 -1.55 10.26 -17.56
CA GLY A 375 -1.48 11.23 -16.47
C GLY A 375 -2.49 10.97 -15.36
N GLY A 376 -2.52 9.78 -14.79
CA GLY A 376 -3.27 9.48 -13.56
C GLY A 376 -2.68 10.14 -12.31
N SER A 377 -2.20 11.39 -12.39
CA SER A 377 -1.94 12.18 -11.19
C SER A 377 -3.29 12.60 -10.63
N GLY A 378 -3.69 12.02 -9.49
CA GLY A 378 -4.87 12.44 -8.75
C GLY A 378 -4.74 13.87 -8.23
N GLU A 379 -4.95 14.88 -9.09
CA GLU A 379 -5.25 16.25 -8.66
C GLU A 379 -6.74 16.35 -8.32
N SER A 380 -7.09 15.86 -7.14
CA SER A 380 -8.38 16.15 -6.51
C SER A 380 -8.31 17.44 -5.70
N SER A 381 -8.01 18.58 -6.31
CA SER A 381 -8.36 19.89 -5.72
C SER A 381 -8.19 21.06 -6.71
N GLU A 382 -9.14 21.25 -7.61
CA GLU A 382 -9.43 22.61 -8.13
C GLU A 382 -10.86 22.70 -8.72
N PHE A 383 -11.86 22.36 -7.91
CA PHE A 383 -13.16 22.99 -8.03
C PHE A 383 -13.35 23.85 -6.79
N LEU A 384 -13.35 25.17 -6.98
CA LEU A 384 -14.19 26.17 -6.32
C LEU A 384 -13.51 27.54 -6.43
N THR A 385 -13.95 28.39 -7.36
CA THR A 385 -14.33 29.79 -7.11
C THR A 385 -14.84 30.43 -8.40
N ASP A 386 -16.15 30.32 -8.68
CA ASP A 386 -16.88 31.43 -9.29
C ASP A 386 -18.40 31.18 -9.16
N SER A 387 -18.95 31.56 -8.00
CA SER A 387 -20.38 31.82 -7.81
C SER A 387 -20.64 32.21 -6.35
N ALA A 388 -20.04 33.31 -5.92
CA ALA A 388 -20.36 33.94 -4.65
C ALA A 388 -20.49 35.45 -4.80
N GLU A 389 -21.26 35.91 -5.79
CA GLU A 389 -21.70 37.31 -5.83
C GLU A 389 -23.00 37.49 -6.62
N GLU A 390 -24.06 36.79 -6.22
CA GLU A 390 -25.42 37.31 -6.35
C GLU A 390 -26.35 36.35 -5.61
N LEU A 391 -26.82 36.75 -4.42
CA LEU A 391 -28.22 36.65 -3.99
C LEU A 391 -28.36 37.01 -2.50
N LEU A 392 -29.25 37.97 -2.28
CA LEU A 392 -29.96 38.39 -1.05
C LEU A 392 -29.40 39.62 -0.30
N PRO A 393 -30.30 40.54 0.10
CA PRO A 393 -31.22 41.35 -0.70
C PRO A 393 -30.74 42.79 -0.93
#